data_AF-A0A832YD63-F1
#
_entry.id   AF-A0A832YD63-F1
#
_cell.length_a   1.000
_cell.length_b   1.000
_cell.length_c   1.000
_cell.angle_alpha   90.00
_cell.angle_beta   90.00
_cell.angle_gamma   90.00
#
_symmetry.space_group_name_H-M   'P 1'
#
loop_
_entity.id
_entity.type
_entity.pdbx_description
1 polymer ?
#
loop_
_entity_poly.entity_id
_entity_poly.type
_entity_poly.pdbx_seq_one_letter_code
_entity_poly.pdbx_strand_id
1 'polypeptide(L)'
;MITVDCNDVESILHELAIYVSDQVAAVPAMKFHKFVLAPIMDDEEVNRDEVITSVKEFLESIGEKHNFGVISNGDNVVIKSISGKKIERSAKPAGEMFSCAHCGHVTRYEVEHNNHIKIHYL
;
A
#
# COMPACT_ATOMS: atom_id res chain seq x y z
N MET A 1 -19.26 0.30 -0.27
CA MET A 1 -17.95 -0.41 -0.32
C MET A 1 -17.29 -0.10 -1.65
N ILE A 2 -15.97 0.03 -1.71
CA ILE A 2 -15.24 0.30 -2.96
C ILE A 2 -14.20 -0.79 -3.20
N THR A 3 -14.12 -1.32 -4.41
CA THR A 3 -13.11 -2.30 -4.80
C THR A 3 -12.02 -1.62 -5.63
N VAL A 4 -10.75 -1.81 -5.27
CA VAL A 4 -9.60 -1.33 -6.02
C VAL A 4 -8.90 -2.52 -6.68
N ASP A 5 -8.90 -2.56 -8.02
CA ASP A 5 -8.23 -3.57 -8.83
C ASP A 5 -6.77 -3.14 -9.13
N CYS A 6 -5.85 -4.00 -8.71
CA CYS A 6 -4.41 -3.78 -8.69
C CYS A 6 -3.68 -4.76 -9.63
N ASN A 7 -4.36 -5.39 -10.60
CA ASN A 7 -3.77 -6.42 -11.45
C ASN A 7 -2.48 -5.96 -12.17
N ASP A 8 -2.41 -4.68 -12.57
CA ASP A 8 -1.24 -4.12 -13.26
C ASP A 8 -0.18 -3.56 -12.29
N VAL A 9 -0.48 -3.49 -10.99
CA VAL A 9 0.34 -2.90 -9.92
C VAL A 9 0.44 -3.81 -8.69
N GLU A 10 0.43 -5.12 -8.91
CA GLU A 10 0.37 -6.12 -7.83
C GLU A 10 1.54 -5.99 -6.84
N SER A 11 2.72 -5.60 -7.31
CA SER A 11 3.92 -5.43 -6.48
C SER A 11 3.79 -4.36 -5.39
N ILE A 12 2.83 -3.44 -5.50
CA ILE A 12 2.56 -2.39 -4.51
C ILE A 12 1.20 -2.57 -3.81
N LEU A 13 0.48 -3.66 -4.08
CA LEU A 13 -0.90 -3.87 -3.65
C LEU A 13 -1.08 -3.67 -2.14
N HIS A 14 -0.20 -4.26 -1.33
CA HIS A 14 -0.28 -4.15 0.13
C HIS A 14 -0.07 -2.72 0.65
N GLU A 15 0.94 -2.02 0.13
CA GLU A 15 1.26 -0.67 0.60
C GLU A 15 0.23 0.35 0.13
N LEU A 16 -0.25 0.17 -1.10
CA LEU A 16 -1.36 0.96 -1.62
C LEU A 16 -2.63 0.74 -0.77
N ALA A 17 -2.95 -0.51 -0.41
CA ALA A 17 -4.11 -0.81 0.42
C ALA A 17 -4.00 -0.14 1.80
N ILE A 18 -2.84 -0.21 2.45
CA ILE A 18 -2.59 0.44 3.75
C ILE A 18 -2.73 1.97 3.61
N TYR A 19 -2.04 2.56 2.64
CA TYR A 19 -2.04 4.01 2.43
C TYR A 19 -3.45 4.54 2.16
N VAL A 20 -4.16 3.97 1.19
CA VAL A 20 -5.50 4.43 0.81
C VAL A 20 -6.49 4.27 1.95
N SER A 21 -6.40 3.17 2.71
CA SER A 21 -7.27 2.92 3.86
C SER A 21 -7.12 3.96 4.97
N ASP A 22 -5.88 4.38 5.23
CA ASP A 22 -5.57 5.44 6.19
C ASP A 22 -6.11 6.80 5.73
N GLN A 23 -5.99 7.11 4.43
CA GLN A 23 -6.49 8.39 3.89
C GLN A 23 -8.02 8.51 3.90
N VAL A 24 -8.74 7.42 3.62
CA VAL A 24 -10.21 7.45 3.48
C VAL A 24 -10.96 6.88 4.68
N ALA A 25 -10.25 6.65 5.79
CA ALA A 25 -10.79 6.10 7.03
C ALA A 25 -11.66 4.84 6.79
N ALA A 26 -11.11 3.85 6.06
CA ALA A 26 -11.82 2.62 5.71
C ALA A 26 -11.01 1.38 6.07
N VAL A 27 -11.69 0.25 6.25
CA VAL A 27 -11.04 -1.04 6.53
C VAL A 27 -10.75 -1.77 5.21
N PRO A 28 -9.49 -2.11 4.90
CA PRO A 28 -9.15 -2.89 3.72
C PRO A 28 -9.34 -4.39 3.95
N ALA A 29 -9.99 -5.05 2.99
CA ALA A 29 -10.04 -6.50 2.87
C ALA A 29 -9.30 -6.94 1.62
N MET A 30 -8.24 -7.72 1.80
CA MET A 30 -7.36 -8.19 0.73
C MET A 30 -8.01 -9.34 -0.06
N LYS A 31 -7.90 -9.30 -1.38
CA LYS A 31 -8.38 -10.34 -2.31
C LYS A 31 -7.36 -10.53 -3.45
N PHE A 32 -7.60 -11.54 -4.30
CA PHE A 32 -6.72 -11.82 -5.43
C PHE A 32 -6.66 -10.62 -6.40
N HIS A 33 -5.46 -10.05 -6.57
CA HIS A 33 -5.17 -8.85 -7.36
C HIS A 33 -5.98 -7.59 -7.00
N LYS A 34 -6.66 -7.54 -5.85
CA LYS A 34 -7.53 -6.41 -5.49
C LYS A 34 -7.67 -6.26 -3.98
N PHE A 35 -8.12 -5.11 -3.52
CA PHE A 35 -8.58 -4.92 -2.15
C PHE A 35 -9.94 -4.22 -2.13
N VAL A 36 -10.72 -4.47 -1.09
CA VAL A 36 -12.05 -3.87 -0.90
C VAL A 36 -12.01 -2.99 0.33
N LEU A 37 -12.44 -1.74 0.19
CA LEU A 37 -12.59 -0.77 1.26
C LEU A 37 -14.03 -0.82 1.77
N ALA A 38 -14.18 -1.18 3.04
CA ALA A 38 -15.43 -1.13 3.76
C ALA A 38 -15.41 0.08 4.74
N PRO A 39 -16.54 0.78 4.91
CA PRO A 39 -16.64 1.82 5.93
C PRO A 39 -16.46 1.20 7.33
N ILE A 40 -16.03 2.02 8.29
CA ILE A 40 -15.85 1.56 9.68
C ILE A 40 -17.22 1.39 10.36
N MET A 41 -18.16 2.27 10.05
CA MET A 41 -19.54 2.25 10.54
C MET A 41 -20.51 1.88 9.41
N ASP A 42 -21.56 1.12 9.73
CA ASP A 42 -22.50 0.59 8.72
C ASP A 42 -23.38 1.67 8.05
N ASP A 43 -23.49 2.85 8.65
CA ASP A 43 -24.25 4.00 8.14
C ASP A 43 -23.40 4.99 7.34
N GLU A 44 -22.09 4.75 7.21
CA GLU A 44 -21.17 5.57 6.45
C GLU A 44 -20.87 4.98 5.07
N GLU A 45 -20.53 5.85 4.11
CA GLU A 45 -20.07 5.44 2.78
C GLU A 45 -18.62 5.87 2.56
N VAL A 46 -17.82 5.00 1.95
CA VAL A 46 -16.45 5.34 1.56
C VAL A 46 -16.50 6.31 0.38
N ASN A 47 -15.90 7.49 0.52
CA ASN A 47 -15.88 8.49 -0.53
C ASN A 47 -14.98 8.05 -1.70
N ARG A 48 -15.60 7.81 -2.86
CA ARG A 48 -14.89 7.35 -4.06
C ARG A 48 -13.89 8.35 -4.60
N ASP A 49 -14.22 9.63 -4.58
CA ASP A 49 -13.35 10.66 -5.16
C ASP A 49 -12.09 10.84 -4.30
N GLU A 50 -12.22 10.66 -2.99
CA GLU A 50 -11.07 10.54 -2.08
C GLU A 50 -10.24 9.30 -2.38
N VAL A 51 -10.85 8.12 -2.54
CA VAL A 51 -10.12 6.89 -2.93
C VAL A 51 -9.31 7.10 -4.22
N ILE A 52 -9.92 7.68 -5.25
CA ILE A 52 -9.23 7.96 -6.53
C ILE A 52 -8.08 8.94 -6.32
N THR A 53 -8.29 9.97 -5.51
CA THR A 53 -7.27 10.99 -5.20
C THR A 53 -6.11 10.35 -4.46
N SER A 54 -6.36 9.60 -3.38
CA SER A 54 -5.32 8.91 -2.61
C SER A 54 -4.53 7.90 -3.45
N VAL A 55 -5.18 7.14 -4.34
CA VAL A 55 -4.46 6.25 -5.27
C VAL A 55 -3.53 7.04 -6.18
N LYS A 56 -3.99 8.17 -6.73
CA LYS A 56 -3.16 9.02 -7.60
C LYS A 56 -1.99 9.65 -6.84
N GLU A 57 -2.22 10.12 -5.62
CA GLU A 57 -1.20 10.68 -4.74
C GLU A 57 -0.14 9.64 -4.36
N PHE A 58 -0.56 8.41 -4.06
CA PHE A 58 0.37 7.31 -3.83
C PHE A 58 1.25 7.05 -5.06
N LEU A 59 0.66 6.93 -6.24
CA LEU A 59 1.39 6.73 -7.49
C LEU A 59 2.33 7.91 -7.79
N GLU A 60 1.94 9.13 -7.46
CA GLU A 60 2.81 10.31 -7.54
C GLU A 60 3.99 10.23 -6.58
N SER A 61 3.76 9.80 -5.34
CA SER A 61 4.81 9.69 -4.31
C SER A 61 5.93 8.71 -4.69
N ILE A 62 5.60 7.69 -5.50
CA ILE A 62 6.56 6.70 -6.01
C ILE A 62 7.06 7.02 -7.44
N GLY A 63 6.69 8.18 -8.01
CA GLY A 63 7.13 8.61 -9.34
C GLY A 63 6.45 7.90 -10.53
N GLU A 64 5.31 7.25 -10.30
CA GLU A 64 4.62 6.41 -11.29
C GLU A 64 3.32 7.03 -11.86
N LYS A 65 2.97 8.27 -11.45
CA LYS A 65 1.76 8.99 -11.90
C LYS A 65 1.53 9.01 -13.42
N HIS A 66 2.59 9.12 -14.21
CA HIS A 66 2.49 9.18 -15.68
C HIS A 66 2.43 7.80 -16.35
N ASN A 67 2.78 6.73 -15.63
CA ASN A 67 2.84 5.38 -16.17
C ASN A 67 1.54 4.59 -15.94
N PHE A 68 0.73 5.02 -14.97
CA PHE A 68 -0.50 4.33 -14.59
C PHE A 68 -1.71 5.28 -14.60
N GLY A 69 -2.80 4.81 -15.19
CA GLY A 69 -4.11 5.48 -15.16
C GLY A 69 -5.00 4.88 -14.07
N VAL A 70 -5.77 5.74 -13.40
CA VAL A 70 -6.76 5.36 -12.40
C VAL A 70 -8.15 5.63 -12.98
N ILE A 71 -8.92 4.57 -13.22
CA ILE A 71 -10.24 4.62 -13.87
C ILE A 71 -11.29 4.14 -12.88
N SER A 72 -12.42 4.84 -12.76
CA SER A 72 -13.55 4.40 -11.94
C SER A 72 -14.73 3.94 -12.78
N ASN A 73 -15.38 2.88 -12.35
CA ASN A 73 -16.62 2.35 -12.90
C ASN A 73 -17.54 1.91 -11.75
N GLY A 74 -18.48 2.77 -11.37
CA GLY A 74 -19.30 2.57 -10.17
C GLY A 74 -18.42 2.49 -8.92
N ASP A 75 -18.54 1.37 -8.20
CA ASP A 75 -17.79 1.04 -6.98
C ASP A 75 -16.43 0.38 -7.26
N ASN A 76 -16.04 0.22 -8.53
CA ASN A 76 -14.75 -0.34 -8.90
C ASN A 76 -13.79 0.77 -9.34
N VAL A 77 -12.63 0.82 -8.73
CA VAL A 77 -11.47 1.63 -9.14
C VAL A 77 -10.45 0.68 -9.73
N VAL A 78 -10.00 0.92 -10.95
CA VAL A 78 -9.07 0.06 -11.69
C VAL A 78 -7.80 0.85 -11.99
N ILE A 79 -6.65 0.27 -11.65
CA ILE A 79 -5.35 0.83 -11.96
C ILE A 79 -4.79 0.10 -13.19
N LYS A 80 -4.52 0.86 -14.26
CA LYS A 80 -4.02 0.31 -15.52
C LYS A 80 -2.71 0.92 -15.95
N SER A 81 -1.80 0.08 -16.42
CA SER A 81 -0.56 0.54 -17.04
C SER A 81 -0.86 1.21 -18.39
N ILE A 82 -0.38 2.43 -18.58
CA ILE A 82 -0.55 3.19 -19.83
C ILE A 82 0.51 2.76 -20.85
N SER A 83 1.74 2.52 -20.39
CA SER A 83 2.90 2.21 -21.24
C SER A 83 3.27 0.72 -21.27
N GLY A 84 2.52 -0.14 -20.57
CA GLY A 84 2.88 -1.55 -20.35
C GLY A 84 4.03 -1.73 -19.35
N LYS A 85 4.48 -0.64 -18.72
CA LYS A 85 5.47 -0.65 -17.63
C LYS A 85 4.89 -1.40 -16.43
N LYS A 86 5.70 -2.28 -15.85
CA LYS A 86 5.44 -2.90 -14.55
C LYS A 86 6.20 -2.15 -13.47
N ILE A 87 5.60 -2.03 -12.28
CA ILE A 87 6.32 -1.48 -11.14
C ILE A 87 7.30 -2.55 -10.65
N GLU A 88 8.56 -2.39 -11.01
CA GLU A 88 9.65 -3.20 -10.47
C GLU A 88 10.01 -2.66 -9.10
N ARG A 89 9.64 -3.40 -8.06
CA ARG A 89 10.30 -3.25 -6.77
C ARG A 89 11.47 -4.19 -6.74
N SER A 90 12.65 -3.66 -6.42
CA SER A 90 13.71 -4.51 -5.90
C SER A 90 13.10 -5.26 -4.72
N ALA A 91 13.00 -6.58 -4.83
CA ALA A 91 12.65 -7.39 -3.69
C ALA A 91 13.62 -6.99 -2.57
N LYS A 92 13.09 -6.55 -1.42
CA LYS A 92 13.96 -6.42 -0.23
C LYS A 92 14.69 -7.77 -0.12
N PRO A 93 16.03 -7.79 -0.05
CA PRO A 93 16.80 -9.02 -0.11
C PRO A 93 16.22 -10.02 0.89
N ALA A 94 15.59 -11.08 0.36
CA ALA A 94 14.92 -12.07 1.17
C ALA A 94 16.00 -12.85 1.92
N GLY A 95 16.18 -12.54 3.20
CA GLY A 95 17.11 -13.26 4.06
C GLY A 95 18.12 -12.39 4.82
N GLU A 96 18.16 -11.08 4.60
CA GLU A 96 18.97 -10.20 5.45
C GLU A 96 18.29 -10.06 6.82
N MET A 97 18.96 -10.56 7.86
CA MET A 97 18.56 -10.32 9.23
C MET A 97 19.21 -9.05 9.73
N PHE A 98 18.42 -8.16 10.31
CA PHE A 98 18.93 -7.01 11.04
C PHE A 98 19.42 -7.46 12.42
N SER A 99 20.66 -7.14 12.76
CA SER A 99 21.27 -7.48 14.05
C SER A 99 21.68 -6.23 14.82
N CYS A 100 21.26 -6.12 16.07
CA CYS A 100 21.71 -5.05 16.97
C CYS A 100 23.12 -5.35 17.49
N ALA A 101 24.07 -4.45 17.25
CA ALA A 101 25.46 -4.58 17.72
C ALA A 101 25.61 -4.44 19.25
N HIS A 102 24.65 -3.83 19.93
CA HIS A 102 24.73 -3.59 21.38
C HIS A 102 24.39 -4.83 22.21
N CYS A 103 23.35 -5.59 21.83
CA CYS A 103 22.85 -6.72 22.62
C CYS A 103 22.64 -8.02 21.84
N GLY A 104 22.91 -8.02 20.53
CA GLY A 104 22.76 -9.21 19.69
C GLY A 104 21.31 -9.57 19.34
N HIS A 105 20.34 -8.67 19.53
CA HIS A 105 18.98 -8.86 19.03
C HIS A 105 18.97 -9.00 17.51
N VAL A 106 18.31 -10.03 16.98
CA VAL A 106 18.22 -10.30 15.54
C VAL A 106 16.75 -10.37 15.13
N THR A 107 16.40 -9.66 14.06
CA THR A 107 15.05 -9.70 13.48
C THR A 107 15.10 -9.63 11.96
N ARG A 108 14.09 -10.18 11.31
CA ARG A 108 13.88 -10.05 9.86
C ARG A 108 13.10 -8.77 9.50
N TYR A 109 12.55 -8.09 10.51
CA TYR A 109 11.69 -6.93 10.31
C TYR A 109 12.45 -5.64 10.65
N GLU A 110 12.68 -4.81 9.64
CA GLU A 110 13.34 -3.50 9.77
C GLU A 110 12.67 -2.61 10.83
N VAL A 111 11.33 -2.63 10.91
CA VAL A 111 10.56 -1.83 11.87
C VAL A 111 10.86 -2.26 13.32
N GLU A 112 10.94 -3.56 13.58
CA GLU A 112 11.29 -4.08 14.90
C GLU A 112 12.73 -3.72 15.26
N HIS A 113 13.65 -3.82 14.29
CA HIS A 113 15.05 -3.45 14.49
C HIS A 113 15.21 -1.97 14.83
N ASN A 114 14.53 -1.09 14.10
CA ASN A 114 14.57 0.35 14.31
C ASN A 114 13.96 0.75 15.66
N ASN A 115 12.87 0.10 16.08
CA ASN A 115 12.31 0.31 17.41
C ASN A 115 13.25 -0.19 18.51
N HIS A 116 13.86 -1.36 18.32
CA HIS A 116 14.84 -1.92 19.24
C HIS A 116 16.05 -1.00 19.43
N ILE A 117 16.60 -0.44 18.36
CA ILE A 117 17.71 0.52 18.43
C ILE A 117 17.32 1.73 19.27
N LYS A 118 16.13 2.31 19.05
CA LYS A 118 15.67 3.50 19.78
C LYS A 118 15.61 3.28 21.29
N ILE A 119 15.27 2.07 21.75
CA ILE A 119 15.24 1.73 23.19
C ILE A 119 16.61 1.90 23.85
N HIS A 120 17.71 1.66 23.14
CA HIS A 120 19.06 1.81 23.69
C HIS A 120 19.51 3.26 23.81
N TYR A 121 18.85 4.18 23.11
CA TYR A 121 19.16 5.62 23.11
C TYR A 121 18.12 6.46 23.86
N LEU A 122 17.27 5.80 24.66
CA LEU A 122 16.38 6.39 25.65
C LEU A 122 16.99 6.23 27.05
#